data_AF-A0AA37HPQ1-F1
#
_entry.id   AF-A0AA37HPQ1-F1
#
_cell.length_a   1.000
_cell.length_b   1.000
_cell.length_c   1.000
_cell.angle_alpha   90.00
_cell.angle_beta   90.00
_cell.angle_gamma   90.00
#
_symmetry.space_group_name_H-M   'P 1'
#
loop_
_entity.id
_entity.type
_entity.pdbx_description
1 polymer ?
#
loop_
_entity_poly.entity_id
_entity_poly.type
_entity_poly.pdbx_seq_one_letter_code
_entity_poly.pdbx_strand_id
1 'polypeptide(L)' 'MRRGQKTSAEQIVLKLRQIEVQTGQGKSLALACKDAEISEQSYS' A
#
# COMPACT_ATOMS: atom_id res chain seq x y z
N MET A 1 6.33 7.95 9.73
CA MET A 1 6.85 6.59 9.95
C MET A 1 8.30 6.69 10.41
N ARG A 2 8.69 5.94 11.46
CA ARG A 2 10.07 5.93 11.96
C ARG A 2 10.98 5.34 10.86
N ARG A 3 11.90 6.15 10.30
CA ARG A 3 12.96 5.67 9.38
C ARG A 3 13.72 4.55 10.10
N GLY A 4 13.55 3.31 9.64
CA GLY A 4 14.28 2.15 10.15
C GLY A 4 13.46 0.90 10.44
N GLN A 5 12.12 0.96 10.46
CA GLN A 5 11.32 -0.25 10.60
C GLN A 5 11.22 -0.95 9.24
N LYS A 6 12.03 -2.00 9.03
CA LYS A 6 11.90 -2.87 7.86
C LYS A 6 10.50 -3.50 7.89
N THR A 7 9.59 -3.00 7.07
CA THR A 7 8.31 -3.67 6.83
C THR A 7 8.64 -5.08 6.34
N SER A 8 8.14 -6.12 7.04
CA SER A 8 8.37 -7.50 6.60
C SER A 8 7.85 -7.67 5.18
N ALA A 9 8.54 -8.47 4.34
CA ALA A 9 8.09 -8.74 2.98
C ALA A 9 6.63 -9.23 2.96
N GLU A 10 6.23 -10.00 3.97
CA GLU A 10 4.86 -10.44 4.19
C GLU A 10 3.88 -9.26 4.34
N GLN A 11 4.22 -8.24 5.12
CA GLN A 11 3.38 -7.05 5.29
C GLN A 11 3.26 -6.24 3.99
N ILE A 12 4.30 -6.22 3.16
CA ILE A 12 4.26 -5.58 1.85
C ILE A 12 3.29 -6.33 0.92
N VAL A 13 3.42 -7.66 0.85
CA VAL A 13 2.55 -8.52 0.03
C VAL A 13 1.08 -8.39 0.45
N LEU A 14 0.80 -8.35 1.76
CA LEU A 14 -0.56 -8.17 2.27
C LEU A 14 -1.18 -6.83 1.83
N LYS A 15 -0.44 -5.72 1.94
CA LYS A 15 -0.93 -4.40 1.51
C LYS A 15 -1.12 -4.32 -0.01
N LEU A 16 -0.21 -4.89 -0.79
CA LEU A 16 -0.36 -4.95 -2.26
C LEU A 16 -1.61 -5.75 -2.66
N ARG A 17 -1.84 -6.89 -2.01
CA ARG A 17 -3.03 -7.70 -2.26
C ARG A 17 -4.32 -6.97 -1.90
N GLN A 18 -4.32 -6.19 -0.81
CA GLN A 18 -5.45 -5.35 -0.43
C GLN A 18 -5.77 -4.32 -1.53
N ILE A 19 -4.74 -3.66 -2.09
CA ILE A 19 -4.91 -2.69 -3.18
C ILE A 19 -5.43 -3.36 -4.46
N GLU A 20 -4.90 -4.52 -4.83
CA GLU A 20 -5.39 -5.29 -6.00
C GLU A 20 -6.88 -5.64 -5.87
N VAL A 21 -7.32 -6.10 -4.69
CA VAL A 21 -8.73 -6.43 -4.46
C VAL A 21 -9.61 -5.19 -4.55
N GLN A 22 -9.19 -4.08 -3.93
CA GLN A 22 -9.96 -2.84 -3.94
C GLN A 22 -10.06 -2.23 -5.34
N THR A 23 -8.98 -2.25 -6.11
CA THR A 23 -8.96 -1.75 -7.49
C THR A 23 -9.77 -2.65 -8.42
N GLY A 24 -9.71 -3.98 -8.25
CA GLY A 24 -10.59 -4.92 -8.94
C GLY A 24 -12.09 -4.74 -8.64
N GLN A 25 -12.43 -4.14 -7.49
CA GLN A 25 -13.79 -3.76 -7.11
C GLN A 25 -14.22 -2.38 -7.65
N GLY A 26 -13.40 -1.74 -8.49
CA GLY A 26 -13.70 -0.44 -9.10
C GLY A 26 -13.29 0.78 -8.25
N LYS A 27 -12.56 0.56 -7.15
CA LYS A 27 -12.02 1.66 -6.34
C LYS A 27 -10.81 2.30 -7.04
N SER A 28 -10.68 3.62 -6.93
CA SER A 28 -9.52 4.30 -7.52
C SER A 28 -8.22 3.93 -6.79
N LEU A 29 -7.13 3.82 -7.55
CA LEU A 29 -5.79 3.50 -7.04
C LEU A 29 -5.37 4.39 -5.88
N ALA A 30 -5.56 5.71 -6.00
CA ALA A 30 -5.22 6.68 -4.96
C ALA A 30 -5.95 6.41 -3.64
N LEU A 31 -7.23 6.03 -3.72
CA LEU A 31 -8.03 5.73 -2.53
C LEU A 31 -7.65 4.36 -1.93
N ALA A 32 -7.34 3.37 -2.77
CA ALA A 32 -6.87 2.07 -2.31
C ALA A 32 -5.50 2.16 -1.62
N CYS A 33 -4.55 2.94 -2.16
CA CYS A 33 -3.26 3.19 -1.53
C CYS A 33 -3.41 3.92 -0.19
N LYS A 34 -4.29 4.92 -0.12
CA LYS A 34 -4.62 5.63 1.12
C LYS A 34 -5.17 4.68 2.19
N ASP A 35 -6.11 3.82 1.81
CA ASP A 35 -6.74 2.86 2.73
C ASP A 35 -5.79 1.73 3.16
N ALA A 36 -4.83 1.37 2.32
CA ALA A 36 -3.76 0.44 2.67
C ALA A 36 -2.69 1.10 3.56
N GLU A 37 -2.88 2.36 3.99
CA GLU A 37 -1.90 3.17 4.72
C GLU A 37 -0.52 3.16 4.05
N ILE A 38 -0.51 3.11 2.70
CA ILE A 38 0.68 3.29 1.89
C ILE A 38 0.72 4.76 1.50
N SER A 39 1.71 5.49 2.03
CA SER A 39 2.10 6.76 1.44
C SER A 39 2.79 6.45 0.12
N GLU A 40 2.39 7.10 -0.98
CA GLU A 40 3.25 7.15 -2.17
C GLU A 40 4.62 7.65 -1.72
N GLN A 41 5.64 6.82 -1.91
CA GLN A 41 7.03 7.19 -1.71
C GLN A 41 7.49 7.76 -3.05
N SER A 42 7.61 9.08 -3.16
CA SER A 42 8.39 9.68 -4.24
C SER A 42 9.85 9.31 -4.01
N TYR A 43 10.37 8.37 -4.80
CA TYR A 43 11.82 8.17 -4.92
C TYR A 43 12.39 9.34 -5.72
N SER A 44 12.75 10.41 -5.02
CA SER A 44 13.61 11.48 -5.54
C SER A 44 15.07 11.09 -5.48
#